data_AF-A0A2S2PS30-F1
#
_entry.id   AF-A0A2S2PS30-F1
#
_cell.length_a   1.000
_cell.length_b   1.000
_cell.length_c   1.000
_cell.angle_alpha   90.00
_cell.angle_beta   90.00
_cell.angle_gamma   90.00
#
_symmetry.space_group_name_H-M   'P 1'
#
loop_
_entity.id
_entity.type
_entity.pdbx_description
1 polymer ?
#
loop_
_entity_poly.entity_id
_entity_poly.type
_entity_poly.pdbx_seq_one_letter_code
_entity_poly.pdbx_strand_id
1 'polypeptide(L)'
;VKVYWIMLNNSNVKLCKSIENLDHKLQVLMKSDVRIRHQAVPLPTLPSAFIDIMPVKSIEELDIVENYLSEQNKDNINYKEELKSFLLMKHGYHSSFSTAIREVINCCFDYKLLSKFSYKGKTKR
;
A
#
# COMPACT_ATOMS: atom_id res chain seq x y z
N VAL A 1 -12.42 25.85 44.89
CA VAL A 1 -12.39 26.39 43.51
C VAL A 1 -10.97 26.60 42.96
N LYS A 2 -10.05 27.27 43.68
CA LYS A 2 -8.67 27.55 43.21
C LYS A 2 -7.80 26.31 42.90
N VAL A 3 -7.89 25.25 43.71
CA VAL A 3 -7.09 24.02 43.54
C VAL A 3 -7.48 23.23 42.28
N TYR A 4 -8.78 23.19 41.97
CA TYR A 4 -9.31 22.47 40.80
C TYR A 4 -8.84 23.11 39.49
N TRP A 5 -8.78 24.44 39.44
CA TRP A 5 -8.24 25.20 38.31
C TRP A 5 -6.74 24.95 38.09
N ILE A 6 -5.94 24.87 39.16
CA ILE A 6 -4.50 24.57 39.06
C ILE A 6 -4.28 23.14 38.55
N MET A 7 -5.08 22.17 39.01
CA MET A 7 -5.01 20.78 38.52
C MET A 7 -5.37 20.66 37.04
N LEU A 8 -6.43 21.34 36.59
CA LEU A 8 -6.80 21.40 35.17
C LEU A 8 -5.70 22.02 34.32
N ASN A 9 -5.09 23.11 34.79
CA ASN A 9 -4.04 23.78 34.05
C ASN A 9 -2.77 22.91 33.93
N ASN A 10 -2.39 22.21 35.00
CA ASN A 10 -1.28 21.26 34.98
C ASN A 10 -1.54 20.08 34.03
N SER A 11 -2.77 19.56 34.00
CA SER A 11 -3.16 18.51 33.05
C SER A 11 -3.13 19.01 31.60
N ASN A 12 -3.61 20.22 31.35
CA ASN A 12 -3.56 20.84 30.02
C ASN A 12 -2.12 21.07 29.55
N VAL A 13 -1.23 21.53 30.41
CA VAL A 13 0.20 21.70 30.07
C VAL A 13 0.86 20.36 29.74
N LYS A 14 0.53 19.28 30.47
CA LYS A 14 1.03 17.93 30.15
C LYS A 14 0.50 17.41 28.82
N LEU A 15 -0.77 17.67 28.50
CA LEU A 15 -1.36 17.33 27.21
C LEU A 15 -0.70 18.11 26.07
N CYS A 16 -0.54 19.43 26.19
CA CYS A 16 0.13 20.26 25.19
C CYS A 16 1.56 19.81 24.94
N LYS A 17 2.35 19.55 26.00
CA LYS A 17 3.72 19.01 25.85
C LYS A 17 3.76 17.64 25.20
N SER A 18 2.76 16.80 25.45
CA SER A 18 2.66 15.48 24.81
C SER A 18 2.33 15.61 23.32
N ILE A 19 1.46 16.55 22.96
CA ILE A 19 1.12 16.88 21.57
C ILE A 19 2.34 17.48 20.84
N GLU A 20 3.06 18.41 21.46
CA GLU A 20 4.30 18.99 20.90
C GLU A 20 5.38 17.91 20.69
N ASN A 21 5.55 16.99 21.64
CA ASN A 21 6.48 15.87 21.47
C ASN A 21 6.04 14.90 20.36
N LEU A 22 4.74 14.69 20.18
CA LEU A 22 4.21 13.88 19.07
C LEU A 22 4.42 14.60 17.73
N ASP A 23 4.19 15.91 17.66
CA ASP A 23 4.48 16.72 16.46
C ASP A 23 5.96 16.66 16.11
N HIS A 24 6.86 16.82 17.09
CA HIS A 24 8.29 16.70 16.85
C HIS A 24 8.66 15.29 16.34
N LYS A 25 8.08 14.22 16.91
CA LYS A 25 8.32 12.85 16.43
C LYS A 25 7.79 12.65 15.01
N LEU A 26 6.60 13.18 14.71
CA LEU A 26 6.01 13.14 13.37
C LEU A 26 6.86 13.93 12.38
N GLN A 27 7.34 15.11 12.75
CA GLN A 27 8.25 15.89 11.91
C GLN A 27 9.58 15.20 11.69
N VAL A 28 10.15 14.53 12.69
CA VAL A 28 11.37 13.72 12.53
C VAL A 28 11.10 12.52 11.61
N LEU A 29 9.95 11.84 11.72
CA LEU A 29 9.54 10.76 10.82
C LEU A 29 9.27 11.23 9.38
N MET A 30 8.75 12.45 9.23
CA MET A 30 8.52 13.07 7.92
C MET A 30 9.83 13.57 7.30
N LYS A 31 10.76 14.07 8.11
CA LYS A 31 12.12 14.51 7.71
C LYS A 31 13.09 13.35 7.54
N SER A 32 12.84 12.19 8.17
CA SER A 32 13.56 10.95 7.89
C SER A 32 13.19 10.53 6.48
N ASP A 33 14.06 10.97 5.59
CA ASP A 33 14.12 10.85 4.16
C ASP A 33 13.35 9.63 3.61
N VAL A 34 12.48 9.87 2.64
CA VAL A 34 11.84 8.80 1.83
C VAL A 34 12.90 7.86 1.25
N ARG A 35 14.14 8.34 1.06
CA ARG A 35 15.32 7.55 0.65
C ARG A 35 15.82 6.58 1.71
N ILE A 36 15.76 6.92 3.01
CA ILE A 36 16.16 6.00 4.09
C ILE A 36 15.16 4.83 4.20
N ARG A 37 13.86 5.09 3.96
CA ARG A 37 12.86 4.02 3.82
C ARG A 37 13.11 3.11 2.62
N HIS A 38 13.60 3.66 1.50
CA HIS A 38 14.00 2.88 0.33
C HIS A 38 15.33 2.13 0.52
N GLN A 39 16.20 2.57 1.44
CA GLN A 39 17.53 1.98 1.64
C GLN A 39 17.59 0.89 2.72
N ALA A 40 16.63 0.85 3.65
CA ALA A 40 16.64 -0.13 4.75
C ALA A 40 15.73 -1.35 4.51
N VAL A 41 14.84 -1.29 3.53
CA VAL A 41 13.96 -2.41 3.17
C VAL A 41 14.54 -3.02 1.89
N PRO A 42 14.84 -4.33 1.85
CA PRO A 42 15.22 -4.98 0.59
C PRO A 42 14.16 -4.65 -0.45
N LEU A 43 14.56 -4.23 -1.66
CA LEU A 43 13.60 -4.00 -2.74
C LEU A 43 12.74 -5.25 -2.86
N PRO A 44 11.41 -5.18 -2.63
CA PRO A 44 10.57 -6.33 -2.87
C PRO A 44 10.68 -6.63 -4.36
N THR A 45 11.27 -7.78 -4.65
CA THR A 45 11.25 -8.33 -5.99
C THR A 45 9.83 -8.79 -6.26
N LEU A 46 9.40 -8.63 -7.52
CA LEU A 46 8.16 -9.25 -7.95
C LEU A 46 8.26 -10.75 -7.63
N PRO A 47 7.28 -11.36 -6.95
CA PRO A 47 7.37 -12.77 -6.60
C PRO A 47 7.63 -13.60 -7.84
N SER A 48 8.48 -14.62 -7.75
CA SER A 48 8.92 -15.40 -8.91
C SER A 48 7.73 -15.96 -9.71
N ALA A 49 6.64 -16.30 -9.03
CA ALA A 49 5.38 -16.75 -9.65
C ALA A 49 4.74 -15.72 -10.60
N PHE A 50 5.04 -14.43 -10.44
CA PHE A 50 4.46 -13.34 -11.23
C PHE A 50 5.43 -12.68 -12.21
N ILE A 51 6.74 -12.99 -12.18
CA ILE A 51 7.78 -12.33 -13.00
C ILE A 51 7.48 -12.40 -14.49
N ASP A 52 7.09 -13.58 -14.97
CA ASP A 52 6.82 -13.79 -16.40
C ASP A 52 5.36 -13.50 -16.78
N ILE A 53 4.51 -13.20 -15.79
CA ILE A 53 3.06 -13.05 -15.96
C ILE A 53 2.63 -11.57 -15.91
N MET A 54 3.32 -10.71 -15.14
CA MET A 54 2.96 -9.30 -15.01
C MET A 54 3.69 -8.39 -16.02
N PRO A 55 2.98 -7.43 -16.65
CA PRO A 55 1.52 -7.22 -16.60
C PRO A 55 0.77 -8.31 -17.39
N VAL A 56 -0.37 -8.75 -16.86
CA VAL A 56 -1.21 -9.82 -17.44
C VAL A 56 -1.77 -9.36 -18.79
N LYS A 57 -1.54 -10.14 -19.85
CA LYS A 57 -1.86 -9.83 -21.24
C LYS A 57 -2.99 -10.69 -21.79
N SER A 58 -3.14 -11.91 -21.28
CA SER A 58 -4.13 -12.87 -21.76
C SER A 58 -5.09 -13.36 -20.66
N ILE A 59 -6.16 -14.04 -21.06
CA ILE A 59 -7.13 -14.61 -20.11
C ILE A 59 -6.52 -15.83 -19.43
N GLU A 60 -5.71 -16.60 -20.16
CA GLU A 60 -5.00 -17.77 -19.63
C GLU A 60 -4.01 -17.37 -18.53
N GLU A 61 -3.28 -16.27 -18.72
CA GLU A 61 -2.41 -15.68 -17.70
C GLU A 61 -3.21 -15.20 -16.48
N LEU A 62 -4.41 -14.63 -16.71
CA LEU A 62 -5.31 -14.22 -15.64
C LEU A 62 -5.75 -15.41 -14.78
N ASP A 63 -6.16 -16.51 -15.41
CA ASP A 63 -6.59 -17.74 -14.72
C ASP A 63 -5.45 -18.31 -13.85
N ILE A 64 -4.21 -18.24 -14.34
CA ILE A 64 -3.03 -18.68 -13.58
C ILE A 64 -2.82 -17.79 -12.33
N VAL A 65 -2.92 -16.46 -12.48
CA VAL A 65 -2.81 -15.52 -11.35
C VAL A 65 -3.93 -15.75 -10.34
N GLU A 66 -5.16 -15.94 -10.80
CA GLU A 66 -6.30 -16.23 -9.94
C GLU A 66 -6.09 -17.54 -9.17
N ASN A 67 -5.54 -18.58 -9.82
CA ASN A 67 -5.20 -19.83 -9.15
C ASN A 67 -4.14 -19.64 -8.05
N TYR A 68 -3.09 -18.83 -8.27
CA TYR A 68 -2.10 -18.51 -7.25
C TYR A 68 -2.69 -17.76 -6.05
N LEU A 69 -3.68 -16.88 -6.29
CA LEU A 69 -4.33 -16.07 -5.27
C LEU A 69 -5.56 -16.77 -4.64
N SER A 70 -6.00 -17.90 -5.20
CA SER A 70 -7.17 -18.64 -4.75
C SER A 70 -7.00 -19.20 -3.34
N GLU A 71 -8.10 -19.42 -2.62
CA GLU A 71 -8.08 -20.08 -1.30
C GLU A 71 -7.68 -21.56 -1.36
N GLN A 72 -7.69 -22.15 -2.56
CA GLN A 72 -7.32 -23.54 -2.78
C GLN A 72 -5.80 -23.73 -2.85
N ASN A 73 -5.04 -22.66 -3.08
CA ASN A 73 -3.58 -22.71 -3.09
C ASN A 73 -3.03 -22.56 -1.66
N LYS A 74 -2.19 -23.50 -1.22
CA LYS A 74 -1.59 -23.52 0.13
C LYS A 74 -0.71 -22.30 0.40
N ASP A 75 -0.07 -21.77 -0.63
CA ASP A 75 0.84 -20.64 -0.54
C ASP A 75 0.15 -19.29 -0.84
N ASN A 76 -1.19 -19.26 -0.95
CA ASN A 76 -1.92 -18.07 -1.37
C ASN A 76 -1.71 -16.85 -0.47
N ILE A 77 -1.55 -17.06 0.84
CA ILE A 77 -1.31 -16.00 1.81
C ILE A 77 0.05 -15.37 1.53
N ASN A 78 1.07 -16.20 1.28
CA ASN A 78 2.41 -15.72 0.94
C ASN A 78 2.37 -14.93 -0.37
N TYR A 79 1.77 -15.49 -1.43
CA TYR A 79 1.65 -14.79 -2.71
C TYR A 79 0.88 -13.46 -2.60
N LYS A 80 -0.20 -13.42 -1.80
CA LYS A 80 -0.96 -12.19 -1.54
C LYS A 80 -0.11 -11.15 -0.81
N GLU A 81 0.57 -11.52 0.25
CA GLU A 81 1.37 -10.59 1.05
C GLU A 81 2.61 -10.09 0.30
N GLU A 82 3.28 -10.96 -0.46
CA GLU A 82 4.40 -10.55 -1.29
C GLU A 82 3.96 -9.62 -2.43
N LEU A 83 2.85 -9.93 -3.12
CA LEU A 83 2.30 -9.07 -4.17
C LEU A 83 1.84 -7.71 -3.61
N LYS A 84 1.18 -7.69 -2.44
CA LYS A 84 0.83 -6.44 -1.75
C LYS A 84 2.06 -5.61 -1.42
N SER A 85 3.10 -6.24 -0.87
CA SER A 85 4.34 -5.58 -0.49
C SER A 85 5.05 -4.97 -1.70
N PHE A 86 5.10 -5.71 -2.82
CA PHE A 86 5.63 -5.22 -4.09
C PHE A 86 4.86 -3.99 -4.59
N LEU A 87 3.54 -4.06 -4.66
CA LEU A 87 2.69 -2.95 -5.15
C LEU A 87 2.77 -1.72 -4.25
N LEU A 88 2.77 -1.91 -2.92
CA LEU A 88 2.88 -0.83 -1.94
C LEU A 88 4.24 -0.12 -2.05
N MET A 89 5.33 -0.84 -2.24
CA MET A 89 6.64 -0.20 -2.39
C MET A 89 6.78 0.50 -3.75
N LYS A 90 6.24 -0.09 -4.82
CA LYS A 90 6.35 0.45 -6.18
C LYS A 90 5.45 1.67 -6.43
N HIS A 91 4.27 1.73 -5.80
CA HIS A 91 3.24 2.74 -6.06
C HIS A 91 2.58 3.34 -4.80
N GLY A 92 2.99 2.95 -3.59
CA GLY A 92 2.38 3.46 -2.34
C GLY A 92 2.75 4.88 -1.96
N TYR A 93 3.67 5.53 -2.69
CA TYR A 93 4.14 6.90 -2.41
C TYR A 93 3.39 7.98 -3.21
N HIS A 94 2.37 7.62 -4.01
CA HIS A 94 1.59 8.61 -4.75
C HIS A 94 0.77 9.50 -3.80
N SER A 95 0.74 10.79 -4.10
CA SER A 95 0.05 11.81 -3.31
C SER A 95 -1.47 11.67 -3.27
N SER A 96 -2.06 10.96 -4.25
CA SER A 96 -3.49 10.69 -4.30
C SER A 96 -3.76 9.18 -4.41
N PHE A 97 -4.80 8.74 -3.69
CA PHE A 97 -5.28 7.36 -3.73
C PHE A 97 -5.70 6.94 -5.15
N SER A 98 -6.35 7.83 -5.89
CA SER A 98 -6.78 7.56 -7.26
C SER A 98 -5.60 7.37 -8.22
N THR A 99 -4.51 8.12 -8.04
CA THR A 99 -3.27 7.92 -8.80
C THR A 99 -2.64 6.58 -8.45
N ALA A 100 -2.54 6.26 -7.15
CA ALA A 100 -1.98 4.99 -6.69
C ALA A 100 -2.72 3.79 -7.29
N ILE A 101 -4.06 3.80 -7.29
CA ILE A 101 -4.87 2.73 -7.89
C ILE A 101 -4.59 2.59 -9.38
N ARG A 102 -4.56 3.70 -10.13
CA ARG A 102 -4.34 3.67 -11.58
C ARG A 102 -2.97 3.06 -11.92
N GLU A 103 -1.94 3.47 -11.20
CA GLU A 103 -0.59 2.97 -11.40
C GLU A 103 -0.45 1.49 -11.02
N VAL A 104 -1.09 1.05 -9.94
CA VAL A 104 -1.18 -0.37 -9.58
C VAL A 104 -1.88 -1.19 -10.68
N ILE A 105 -3.01 -0.70 -11.19
CA ILE A 105 -3.75 -1.37 -12.26
C ILE A 105 -2.88 -1.49 -13.53
N ASN A 106 -2.20 -0.42 -13.92
CA ASN A 106 -1.28 -0.42 -15.07
C ASN A 106 -0.07 -1.34 -14.86
N CYS A 107 0.38 -1.52 -13.62
CA CYS A 107 1.44 -2.46 -13.28
C CYS A 107 0.98 -3.91 -13.38
N CYS A 108 -0.27 -4.20 -13.04
CA CYS A 108 -0.79 -5.55 -12.97
C CYS A 108 -1.32 -6.06 -14.31
N PHE A 109 -1.86 -5.20 -15.16
CA PHE A 109 -2.59 -5.63 -16.37
C PHE A 109 -2.24 -4.79 -17.59
N ASP A 110 -2.18 -5.43 -18.76
CA ASP A 110 -2.08 -4.73 -20.03
C ASP A 110 -3.41 -4.02 -20.35
N TYR A 111 -3.31 -2.84 -20.97
CA TYR A 111 -4.47 -2.04 -21.35
C TYR A 111 -5.43 -2.79 -22.28
N LYS A 112 -4.87 -3.62 -23.18
CA LYS A 112 -5.67 -4.45 -24.10
C LYS A 112 -6.54 -5.45 -23.35
N LEU A 113 -6.03 -6.03 -22.27
CA LEU A 113 -6.80 -6.94 -21.43
C LEU A 113 -7.82 -6.16 -20.61
N LEU A 114 -7.38 -5.10 -19.92
CA LEU A 114 -8.25 -4.24 -19.10
C LEU A 114 -9.44 -3.68 -19.87
N SER A 115 -9.26 -3.32 -21.14
CA SER A 115 -10.34 -2.80 -21.98
C SER A 115 -11.52 -3.76 -22.16
N LYS A 116 -11.29 -5.07 -21.97
CA LYS A 116 -12.32 -6.12 -22.07
C LYS A 116 -13.17 -6.23 -20.80
N PHE A 117 -12.68 -5.70 -19.67
CA PHE A 117 -13.32 -5.83 -18.37
C PHE A 117 -13.82 -4.48 -17.84
N SER A 118 -14.97 -4.49 -17.18
CA SER A 118 -15.40 -3.38 -16.32
C SER A 118 -15.03 -3.68 -14.88
N TYR A 119 -14.80 -2.62 -14.11
CA TYR A 119 -14.63 -2.70 -12.65
C TYR A 119 -15.75 -3.50 -11.94
N LYS A 120 -16.96 -3.57 -12.53
CA LYS A 120 -18.09 -4.37 -12.00
C LYS A 120 -18.29 -5.73 -12.69
N GLY A 121 -17.34 -6.23 -13.46
CA GLY A 121 -17.46 -7.51 -14.18
C GLY A 121 -18.43 -7.50 -15.37
N LYS A 122 -19.01 -6.34 -15.72
CA LYS A 122 -19.77 -6.20 -16.97
C LYS A 122 -18.78 -6.03 -18.12
N THR A 123 -18.63 -7.04 -18.97
CA THR A 123 -17.86 -6.88 -20.20
C THR A 123 -18.36 -5.65 -20.95
N LYS A 124 -17.45 -4.73 -21.29
CA LYS A 124 -17.78 -3.60 -22.16
C LYS A 124 -18.05 -4.18 -23.55
N ARG A 125 -19.32 -4.47 -23.84
CA ARG A 125 -19.81 -4.65 -25.20
C ARG A 125 -20.13 -3.29 -25.79
#